data_AF-A0A0Q3UTJ5-F1
#
_entry.id   AF-A0A0Q3UTJ5-F1
#
_cell.length_a   1.000
_cell.length_b   1.000
_cell.length_c   1.000
_cell.angle_alpha   90.00
_cell.angle_beta   90.00
_cell.angle_gamma   90.00
#
_symmetry.space_group_name_H-M   'P 1'
#
loop_
_entity.id
_entity.type
_entity.pdbx_description
1 polymer ?
#
loop_
_entity_poly.entity_id
_entity_poly.type
_entity_poly.pdbx_seq_one_letter_code
_entity_poly.pdbx_strand_id
1 'polypeptide(L)'
;MHHDLCSSWAEDTDVDECAAQSHGCSQLCLNTAGSFRCACRDGFSLAADHKSCQPLVPAPEPGAFSQAGPPSEVKEEVKDLRSRVEALEQKLQLVLAPFHNLMPSVPEDVGADPISRLSHSLQQLDRIESLSEQISFLEERLETCSCKNEL
;
A
#
# COMPACT_ATOMS: atom_id res chain seq x y z
N MET A 1 23.92 -35.15 -20.31
CA MET A 1 23.68 -34.43 -21.57
C MET A 1 22.15 -34.34 -21.72
N HIS A 2 21.43 -33.24 -21.54
CA HIS A 2 21.73 -31.81 -21.64
C HIS A 2 20.92 -30.99 -20.58
N HIS A 3 21.61 -30.01 -20.00
CA HIS A 3 21.23 -28.59 -19.83
C HIS A 3 20.09 -28.22 -18.85
N ASP A 4 20.52 -27.61 -17.73
CA ASP A 4 20.13 -26.27 -17.29
C ASP A 4 18.64 -25.91 -17.18
N LEU A 5 17.98 -26.35 -16.10
CA LEU A 5 16.77 -25.71 -15.59
C LEU A 5 16.80 -25.55 -14.06
N CYS A 6 17.96 -25.17 -13.50
CA CYS A 6 18.04 -24.61 -12.15
C CYS A 6 18.68 -23.22 -12.19
N SER A 7 18.15 -22.35 -13.05
CA SER A 7 18.47 -20.92 -13.07
C SER A 7 17.24 -20.04 -13.35
N SER A 8 16.01 -20.58 -13.28
CA SER A 8 14.81 -19.78 -13.59
C SER A 8 14.13 -19.14 -12.39
N TRP A 9 14.59 -19.36 -11.16
CA TRP A 9 14.21 -18.54 -10.01
C TRP A 9 15.47 -18.00 -9.35
N ALA A 10 16.26 -17.23 -10.12
CA ALA A 10 16.82 -16.05 -9.51
C ALA A 10 15.61 -15.21 -9.13
N GLU A 11 15.29 -15.19 -7.85
CA GLU A 11 14.45 -14.18 -7.24
C GLU A 11 14.87 -12.84 -7.87
N ASP A 12 14.06 -12.32 -8.79
CA ASP A 12 14.24 -10.97 -9.32
C ASP A 12 13.82 -10.02 -8.19
N THR A 13 14.66 -10.00 -7.15
CA THR A 13 14.56 -9.08 -6.04
C THR A 13 15.03 -7.76 -6.61
N ASP A 14 14.09 -7.10 -7.28
CA ASP A 14 14.21 -5.73 -7.73
C ASP A 14 14.74 -4.88 -6.57
N VAL A 15 15.84 -4.17 -6.83
CA VAL A 15 16.45 -3.31 -5.82
C VAL A 15 15.69 -2.00 -5.82
N ASP A 16 15.05 -1.66 -4.70
CA ASP A 16 14.37 -0.38 -4.57
C ASP A 16 15.40 0.76 -4.49
N GLU A 17 15.73 1.37 -5.64
CA GLU A 17 16.68 2.48 -5.65
C GLU A 17 16.09 3.75 -5.04
N CYS A 18 14.76 3.84 -4.88
CA CYS A 18 14.10 4.93 -4.17
C CYS A 18 14.23 4.83 -2.66
N ALA A 19 14.49 3.63 -2.12
CA ALA A 19 14.81 3.46 -0.70
C ALA A 19 16.15 4.11 -0.31
N ALA A 20 17.02 4.41 -1.28
CA ALA A 20 18.24 5.16 -1.05
C ALA A 20 17.97 6.66 -0.92
N GLN A 21 18.57 7.32 0.08
CA GLN A 21 18.48 8.78 0.24
C GLN A 21 19.09 9.58 -0.93
N SER A 22 19.86 8.93 -1.80
CA SER A 22 20.58 9.52 -2.93
C SER A 22 19.98 9.15 -4.30
N HIS A 23 18.69 8.82 -4.38
CA HIS A 23 18.03 8.43 -5.64
C HIS A 23 18.09 9.52 -6.74
N GLY A 24 18.41 10.77 -6.40
CA GLY A 24 18.76 11.82 -7.37
C GLY A 24 17.57 12.43 -8.13
N CYS A 25 16.34 12.11 -7.71
CA CYS A 25 15.14 12.80 -8.19
C CYS A 25 14.94 14.11 -7.41
N SER A 26 14.57 15.17 -8.11
CA SER A 26 14.33 16.48 -7.47
C SER A 26 13.10 16.51 -6.57
N GLN A 27 12.08 15.68 -6.85
CA GLN A 27 10.82 15.67 -6.11
C GLN A 27 10.38 14.26 -5.72
N LEU A 28 9.87 13.46 -6.67
CA LEU A 28 9.33 12.12 -6.40
C LEU A 28 10.19 11.06 -7.08
N CYS A 29 10.40 9.94 -6.40
CA CYS A 29 11.03 8.74 -6.93
C CYS A 29 9.98 7.62 -6.97
N LEU A 30 9.88 6.93 -8.10
CA LEU A 30 8.97 5.81 -8.32
C LEU A 30 9.80 4.58 -8.69
N ASN A 31 9.82 3.59 -7.80
CA ASN A 31 10.47 2.31 -8.06
C ASN A 31 9.70 1.50 -9.12
N THR A 32 10.40 0.79 -9.98
CA THR A 32 9.84 -0.04 -11.06
C THR A 32 10.65 -1.33 -11.18
N ALA A 33 10.06 -2.43 -11.66
CA ALA A 33 10.83 -3.66 -11.81
C ALA A 33 12.05 -3.47 -12.74
N GLY A 34 13.25 -3.67 -12.19
CA GLY A 34 14.55 -3.51 -12.80
C GLY A 34 15.10 -2.08 -12.86
N SER A 35 14.41 -1.07 -12.30
CA SER A 35 14.87 0.34 -12.32
C SER A 35 14.02 1.31 -11.48
N PHE A 36 14.29 2.61 -11.57
CA PHE A 36 13.40 3.64 -11.03
C PHE A 36 13.20 4.78 -12.03
N ARG A 37 12.15 5.58 -11.80
CA ARG A 37 11.91 6.83 -12.54
C ARG A 37 11.56 7.97 -11.61
N CYS A 38 11.97 9.17 -12.00
CA CYS A 38 11.56 10.37 -11.28
C CYS A 38 10.21 10.88 -11.77
N ALA A 39 9.44 11.46 -10.86
CA ALA A 39 8.17 12.13 -11.15
C ALA A 39 8.11 13.49 -10.45
N CYS A 40 7.18 14.32 -10.89
CA CYS A 40 6.96 15.66 -10.37
C CYS A 40 5.58 15.77 -9.73
N ARG A 41 5.48 16.63 -8.71
CA ARG A 41 4.21 17.01 -8.09
C ARG A 41 3.37 17.84 -9.07
N ASP A 42 2.09 17.96 -8.78
CA ASP A 42 1.19 18.80 -9.57
C ASP A 42 1.72 20.23 -9.71
N GLY A 43 1.59 20.79 -10.91
CA GLY A 43 2.14 22.10 -11.26
C GLY A 43 3.60 22.08 -11.72
N PHE A 44 4.23 20.90 -11.85
CA PHE A 44 5.59 20.74 -12.36
C PHE A 44 5.66 19.70 -13.50
N SER A 45 6.63 19.87 -14.39
CA SER A 45 6.96 18.93 -15.47
C SER A 45 8.38 18.40 -15.32
N LEU A 46 8.58 17.14 -15.71
CA LEU A 46 9.90 16.52 -15.69
C LEU A 46 10.77 17.11 -16.80
N ALA A 47 11.96 17.58 -16.44
CA ALA A 47 12.93 18.13 -17.38
C ALA A 47 13.58 17.03 -18.23
N ALA A 48 14.32 17.46 -19.27
CA ALA A 48 15.00 16.55 -20.20
C ALA A 48 16.10 15.68 -19.55
N ASP A 49 16.54 16.02 -18.33
CA ASP A 49 17.48 15.19 -17.54
C ASP A 49 16.79 14.02 -16.83
N HIS A 50 15.47 13.90 -16.95
CA HIS A 50 14.61 12.90 -16.31
C HIS A 50 14.72 12.88 -14.77
N LYS A 51 15.21 13.97 -14.15
CA LYS A 51 15.45 14.05 -12.70
C LYS A 51 14.92 15.34 -12.09
N SER A 52 15.07 16.45 -12.81
CA SER A 52 14.68 17.78 -12.35
C SER A 52 13.23 18.08 -12.71
N CYS A 53 12.53 18.79 -11.82
CA CYS A 53 11.16 19.21 -12.02
C CYS A 53 11.11 20.72 -12.23
N GLN A 54 10.55 21.14 -13.37
CA GLN A 54 10.37 22.54 -13.73
C GLN A 54 8.91 22.96 -13.55
N PRO A 55 8.63 24.14 -12.94
CA PRO A 55 7.27 24.65 -12.83
C PRO A 55 6.60 24.73 -14.21
N LEU A 56 5.37 24.21 -14.33
CA LEU A 56 4.54 24.36 -15.52
C LEU A 56 4.11 25.82 -15.71
N VAL A 57 3.98 26.56 -14.61
CA VAL A 57 3.72 28.00 -14.60
C VAL A 57 5.01 28.69 -14.18
N PRO A 58 5.59 29.60 -14.99
CA PRO A 58 6.75 30.37 -14.59
C PRO A 58 6.44 31.11 -13.29
N ALA A 59 7.42 31.16 -12.37
CA ALA A 59 7.27 31.88 -11.12
C ALA A 59 6.75 33.30 -11.42
N PRO A 60 5.74 33.79 -10.68
CA PRO A 60 5.26 35.14 -10.90
C PRO A 60 6.45 36.09 -10.74
N GLU A 61 6.75 36.85 -11.80
CA GLU A 61 7.75 37.91 -11.78
C GLU A 61 7.53 38.77 -10.51
N PRO A 62 8.58 39.20 -9.80
CA PRO A 62 8.46 40.09 -8.66
C PRO A 62 7.89 41.45 -9.14
N GLY A 63 6.57 41.54 -9.25
CA GLY A 63 5.87 42.68 -9.84
C GLY A 63 4.50 42.39 -10.44
N ALA A 64 4.10 41.13 -10.66
CA ALA A 64 2.80 40.79 -11.25
C ALA A 64 1.81 40.19 -10.24
N PHE A 65 1.55 40.90 -9.14
CA PHE A 65 0.35 40.70 -8.32
C PHE A 65 -0.69 41.73 -8.76
N SER A 66 -1.42 41.45 -9.82
CA SER A 66 -2.63 42.19 -10.15
C SER A 66 -3.67 41.20 -10.63
N GLN A 67 -4.72 41.09 -9.81
CA GLN A 67 -5.91 40.26 -9.95
C GLN A 67 -5.75 38.79 -9.55
N ALA A 68 -5.39 38.55 -8.28
CA ALA A 68 -6.32 37.73 -7.49
C ALA A 68 -7.63 38.54 -7.41
N GLY A 69 -8.73 37.99 -7.91
CA GLY A 69 -10.06 38.54 -7.65
C GLY A 69 -10.27 38.77 -6.15
N PRO A 70 -11.22 39.63 -5.76
CA PRO A 70 -11.45 39.95 -4.35
C PRO A 70 -11.54 38.66 -3.50
N PRO A 71 -11.03 38.66 -2.25
CA PRO A 71 -10.95 37.49 -1.36
C PRO A 71 -12.31 36.94 -0.89
N SER A 72 -13.38 37.29 -1.61
CA SER A 72 -14.76 36.84 -1.44
C SER A 72 -15.11 35.63 -2.31
N GLU A 73 -14.47 35.43 -3.47
CA GLU A 73 -14.88 34.37 -4.41
C GLU A 73 -14.27 33.00 -4.07
N VAL A 74 -13.00 32.97 -3.63
CA VAL A 74 -12.33 31.73 -3.18
C VAL A 74 -12.95 31.20 -1.87
N LYS A 75 -13.55 32.06 -1.05
CA LYS A 75 -14.21 31.66 0.21
C LYS A 75 -15.50 30.89 -0.02
N GLU A 76 -16.26 31.25 -1.05
CA GLU A 76 -17.53 30.57 -1.33
C GLU A 76 -17.30 29.21 -2.01
N GLU A 77 -16.28 29.05 -2.86
CA GLU A 77 -15.91 27.73 -3.41
C GLU A 77 -15.41 26.77 -2.32
N VAL A 78 -14.57 27.25 -1.40
CA VAL A 78 -14.07 26.43 -0.27
C VAL A 78 -15.21 26.04 0.68
N LYS A 79 -16.20 26.92 0.84
CA LYS A 79 -17.39 26.66 1.66
C LYS A 79 -18.32 25.63 1.01
N ASP A 80 -18.52 25.69 -0.31
CA ASP A 80 -19.24 24.66 -1.07
C ASP A 80 -18.55 23.29 -0.92
N LEU A 81 -17.23 23.25 -1.13
CA LEU A 81 -16.45 22.02 -0.97
C LEU A 81 -16.53 21.47 0.45
N ARG A 82 -16.45 22.32 1.48
CA ARG A 82 -16.61 21.91 2.87
C ARG A 82 -17.99 21.30 3.14
N SER A 83 -19.06 21.93 2.66
CA SER A 83 -20.42 21.39 2.81
C SER A 83 -20.58 20.04 2.10
N ARG A 84 -19.93 19.85 0.95
CA ARG A 84 -19.92 18.57 0.23
C ARG A 84 -19.14 17.49 0.98
N VAL A 85 -18.01 17.84 1.59
CA VAL A 85 -17.23 16.93 2.45
C VAL A 85 -18.04 16.51 3.67
N GLU A 86 -18.68 17.45 4.38
CA GLU A 86 -19.54 17.17 5.53
C GLU A 86 -20.72 16.26 5.14
N ALA A 87 -21.32 16.46 3.97
CA ALA A 87 -22.39 15.59 3.46
C ALA A 87 -21.90 14.19 3.09
N LEU A 88 -20.69 14.06 2.54
CA LEU A 88 -20.07 12.76 2.26
C LEU A 88 -19.73 12.01 3.54
N GLU A 89 -19.25 12.71 4.56
CA GLU A 89 -18.95 12.14 5.88
C GLU A 89 -20.22 11.59 6.54
N GLN A 90 -21.33 12.33 6.51
CA GLN A 90 -22.63 11.85 7.01
C GLN A 90 -23.13 10.62 6.25
N LYS A 91 -22.96 10.60 4.92
CA LYS A 91 -23.31 9.44 4.09
C LYS A 91 -22.44 8.24 4.43
N LEU A 92 -21.15 8.43 4.66
CA LEU A 92 -20.23 7.38 5.06
C LEU A 92 -20.62 6.84 6.45
N GLN A 93 -20.95 7.70 7.41
CA GLN A 93 -21.44 7.28 8.73
C GLN A 93 -22.73 6.45 8.63
N LEU A 94 -23.66 6.79 7.73
CA LEU A 94 -24.87 5.99 7.48
C LEU A 94 -24.58 4.62 6.88
N VAL A 95 -23.60 4.53 5.97
CA VAL A 95 -23.17 3.26 5.37
C VAL A 95 -22.43 2.38 6.39
N LEU A 96 -21.67 2.99 7.31
CA LEU A 96 -20.90 2.30 8.34
C LEU A 96 -21.71 2.00 9.61
N ALA A 97 -22.83 2.70 9.86
CA ALA A 97 -23.68 2.52 11.05
C ALA A 97 -24.16 1.06 11.28
N PRO A 98 -24.53 0.28 10.24
CA PRO A 98 -24.83 -1.14 10.41
C PRO A 98 -23.62 -1.97 10.85
N PHE A 99 -22.41 -1.59 10.44
CA PHE A 99 -21.16 -2.28 10.79
C PHE A 99 -20.65 -1.90 12.19
N HIS A 100 -20.91 -0.69 12.67
CA HIS A 100 -20.62 -0.28 14.05
C HIS A 100 -21.44 -1.06 15.10
N ASN A 101 -22.55 -1.69 14.72
CA ASN A 101 -23.30 -2.60 15.60
C ASN A 101 -22.76 -4.04 15.59
N LEU A 102 -21.93 -4.38 14.59
CA LEU A 102 -21.27 -5.69 14.45
C LEU A 102 -19.83 -5.67 14.99
N MET A 103 -19.21 -4.49 15.05
CA MET A 103 -17.98 -4.23 15.79
C MET A 103 -18.28 -3.30 16.96
N PRO A 104 -18.56 -3.82 18.16
CA PRO A 104 -18.68 -2.96 19.33
C PRO A 104 -17.39 -2.14 19.46
N SER A 105 -17.55 -0.83 19.63
CA SER A 105 -16.49 0.05 20.11
C SER A 105 -15.80 -0.65 21.26
N VAL A 106 -14.51 -0.95 21.09
CA VAL A 106 -13.70 -1.66 22.08
C VAL A 106 -13.86 -0.92 23.41
N PRO A 107 -14.33 -1.57 24.49
CA PRO A 107 -14.26 -0.96 25.81
C PRO A 107 -12.78 -0.68 26.11
N GLU A 108 -12.48 0.53 26.59
CA GLU A 108 -11.13 1.04 26.88
C GLU A 108 -10.38 0.30 28.01
N ASP A 109 -10.59 -1.00 28.19
CA ASP A 109 -9.91 -1.80 29.21
C ASP A 109 -9.67 -3.23 28.70
N VAL A 110 -8.57 -3.43 27.96
CA VAL A 110 -7.60 -4.55 28.11
C VAL A 110 -6.40 -4.15 27.25
N GLY A 111 -5.28 -3.86 27.90
CA GLY A 111 -3.98 -3.56 27.27
C GLY A 111 -3.38 -4.75 26.52
N ALA A 112 -3.98 -5.14 25.41
CA ALA A 112 -3.37 -5.99 24.40
C ALA A 112 -3.30 -5.19 23.10
N ASP A 113 -2.09 -4.73 22.77
CA ASP A 113 -1.77 -3.98 21.56
C ASP A 113 -2.38 -4.69 20.32
N PRO A 114 -3.06 -3.99 19.40
CA PRO A 114 -3.68 -4.63 18.22
C PRO A 114 -2.66 -5.43 17.39
N ILE A 115 -1.38 -5.02 17.38
CA ILE A 115 -0.28 -5.76 16.74
C ILE A 115 -0.03 -7.08 17.45
N SER A 116 -0.15 -7.15 18.79
CA SER A 116 0.00 -8.40 19.54
C SER A 116 -1.10 -9.42 19.22
N ARG A 117 -2.34 -8.96 18.98
CA ARG A 117 -3.46 -9.84 18.61
C ARG A 117 -3.34 -10.34 17.17
N LEU A 118 -2.89 -9.48 16.26
CA LEU A 118 -2.54 -9.87 14.89
C LEU A 118 -1.36 -10.84 14.88
N SER A 119 -0.31 -10.57 15.66
CA SER A 119 0.84 -11.47 15.83
C SER A 119 0.42 -12.83 16.37
N HIS A 120 -0.46 -12.88 17.38
CA HIS A 120 -0.98 -14.15 17.89
C HIS A 120 -1.84 -14.89 16.85
N SER A 121 -2.64 -14.17 16.06
CA SER A 121 -3.46 -14.76 15.01
C SER A 121 -2.61 -15.30 13.85
N LEU A 122 -1.54 -14.58 13.48
CA LEU A 122 -0.55 -15.03 12.50
C LEU A 122 0.21 -16.26 12.99
N GLN A 123 0.56 -16.32 14.28
CA GLN A 123 1.20 -17.50 14.88
C GLN A 123 0.28 -18.74 14.85
N GLN A 124 -1.03 -18.55 14.95
CA GLN A 124 -1.99 -19.66 14.83
C GLN A 124 -2.09 -20.17 13.38
N LEU A 125 -1.93 -19.30 12.38
CA LEU A 125 -1.93 -19.68 10.97
C LEU A 125 -0.69 -20.50 10.59
N ASP A 126 0.48 -20.13 11.09
CA ASP A 126 1.75 -20.90 10.91
C ASP A 126 1.61 -22.33 11.46
N ARG A 127 0.94 -22.47 12.61
CA ARG A 127 0.64 -23.79 13.20
C ARG A 127 -0.34 -24.60 12.33
N ILE A 128 -1.27 -23.95 11.64
CA ILE A 128 -2.21 -24.62 10.72
C ILE A 128 -1.47 -25.16 9.49
N GLU A 129 -0.52 -24.41 8.94
CA GLU A 129 0.32 -24.85 7.82
C GLU A 129 1.16 -26.09 8.20
N SER A 130 1.81 -26.05 9.36
CA SER A 130 2.57 -27.20 9.88
C SER A 130 1.68 -28.43 10.14
N LEU A 131 0.45 -28.23 10.60
CA LEU A 131 -0.52 -29.33 10.78
C LEU A 131 -1.00 -29.88 9.43
N SER A 132 -1.16 -29.04 8.41
CA SER A 132 -1.51 -29.47 7.05
C SER A 132 -0.44 -30.38 6.45
N GLU A 133 0.85 -30.05 6.63
CA GLU A 133 1.96 -30.90 6.21
C GLU A 133 1.98 -32.23 6.96
N GLN A 134 1.76 -32.20 8.28
CA GLN A 134 1.70 -33.42 9.10
C GLN A 134 0.52 -34.32 8.73
N ILE A 135 -0.65 -33.75 8.40
CA ILE A 135 -1.82 -34.50 7.93
C ILE A 135 -1.50 -35.14 6.58
N SER A 136 -0.92 -34.40 5.63
CA SER A 136 -0.55 -34.93 4.31
C SER A 136 0.41 -36.13 4.42
N PHE A 137 1.39 -36.03 5.33
CA PHE A 137 2.33 -37.12 5.61
C PHE A 137 1.67 -38.32 6.29
N LEU A 138 0.68 -38.09 7.16
CA LEU A 138 -0.09 -39.16 7.79
C LEU A 138 -1.03 -39.84 6.81
N GLU A 139 -1.61 -39.12 5.85
CA GLU A 139 -2.44 -39.66 4.77
C GLU A 139 -1.63 -40.59 3.86
N GLU A 140 -0.44 -40.16 3.40
CA GLU A 140 0.48 -41.01 2.62
C GLU A 140 0.87 -42.29 3.38
N ARG A 141 1.06 -42.17 4.70
CA ARG A 141 1.37 -43.32 5.56
C ARG A 141 0.18 -44.23 5.83
N LEU A 142 -1.03 -43.70 5.90
CA LEU A 142 -2.25 -44.51 6.03
C LEU A 142 -2.49 -45.33 4.76
N GLU A 143 -2.25 -44.73 3.60
CA GLU A 143 -2.45 -45.34 2.29
C GLU A 143 -1.42 -46.46 2.03
N THR A 144 -0.17 -46.26 2.45
CA THR A 144 0.88 -47.30 2.44
C THR A 144 0.68 -48.38 3.52
N CYS A 145 0.03 -48.08 4.64
CA CYS A 145 -0.39 -49.09 5.61
C CYS A 145 -1.55 -49.97 5.09
N SER A 146 -2.45 -49.41 4.28
CA SER A 146 -3.53 -50.18 3.63
C SER A 146 -2.96 -51.27 2.70
N CYS A 147 -1.87 -50.97 1.98
CA CYS A 147 -1.17 -51.94 1.13
C CYS A 147 -0.45 -53.07 1.89
N LYS A 148 -0.27 -52.97 3.21
CA LYS A 148 0.40 -54.01 4.03
C LYS A 148 -0.54 -55.05 4.63
N ASN A 149 -1.86 -54.88 4.50
CA ASN A 149 -2.83 -55.79 5.11
C ASN A 149 -3.47 -56.79 4.10
N GLU A 150 -2.90 -56.93 2.90
CA GLU A 150 -3.31 -57.90 1.87
C GLU A 150 -2.27 -59.02 1.61
N LEU A 151 -1.50 -59.46 2.62
CA LEU A 151 -0.73 -60.71 2.57
C LEU A 151 -0.90 -61.55 3.85
#